data_AF-A0A2S0MUX7-F1
#
_entry.id   AF-A0A2S0MUX7-F1
#
_cell.length_a   1.000
_cell.length_b   1.000
_cell.length_c   1.000
_cell.angle_alpha   90.00
_cell.angle_beta   90.00
_cell.angle_gamma   90.00
#
_symmetry.space_group_name_H-M   'P 1'
#
loop_
_entity.id
_entity.type
_entity.pdbx_description
1 polymer ?
#
loop_
_entity_poly.entity_id
_entity_poly.type
_entity_poly.pdbx_seq_one_letter_code
_entity_poly.pdbx_strand_id
1 'polypeptide(L)'
;MKQIIATVIAVAVPAMAATADETAPADVVNADGIVEQSLTGVPGDPENGAVIMKTKSAGNCISCHEVTALKDAQWHGNIGPVLDGAGDRWEEAQLRAILTDAKSVFPDSMMPSYYKVDGFTRPGDAFTGKAPSGPLEPLLNAQQIEDVIAFLLTQKES
;
A
#
# COMPACT_ATOMS: atom_id res chain seq x y z
N MET A 1 35.67 58.29 8.80
CA MET A 1 34.66 57.40 8.17
C MET A 1 35.08 55.98 8.45
N LYS A 2 34.34 55.25 9.30
CA LYS A 2 34.65 53.87 9.68
C LYS A 2 33.34 53.08 9.58
N GLN A 3 33.23 52.24 8.54
CA GLN A 3 32.04 51.44 8.30
C GLN A 3 32.07 50.21 9.21
N ILE A 4 30.99 50.00 9.97
CA ILE A 4 30.79 48.83 10.82
C ILE A 4 29.98 47.83 10.00
N ILE A 5 30.62 46.72 9.62
CA ILE A 5 29.97 45.60 8.93
C ILE A 5 29.35 44.69 10.00
N ALA A 6 28.03 44.58 10.01
CA ALA A 6 27.30 43.66 10.88
C ALA A 6 27.01 42.36 10.11
N THR A 7 27.70 41.29 10.48
CA THR A 7 27.48 39.94 9.93
C THR A 7 26.29 39.31 10.64
N VAL A 8 25.21 39.04 9.90
CA VAL A 8 24.05 38.27 10.37
C VAL A 8 24.35 36.79 10.18
N ILE A 9 24.46 36.05 11.29
CA ILE A 9 24.56 34.58 11.27
C ILE A 9 23.12 34.03 11.24
N ALA A 10 22.70 33.49 10.10
CA ALA A 10 21.45 32.76 9.99
C ALA A 10 21.61 31.37 10.62
N VAL A 11 20.95 31.14 11.76
CA VAL A 11 20.88 29.82 12.39
C VAL A 11 19.83 28.99 11.63
N ALA A 12 20.28 28.02 10.84
CA ALA A 12 19.40 27.04 10.23
C ALA A 12 18.95 26.05 11.31
N VAL A 13 17.66 26.06 11.64
CA VAL A 13 17.04 25.03 12.49
C VAL A 13 16.82 23.81 11.62
N PRO A 14 17.40 22.63 11.93
CA PRO A 14 17.09 21.42 11.19
C PRO A 14 15.63 21.03 11.45
N ALA A 15 14.86 20.86 10.37
CA ALA A 15 13.51 20.32 10.44
C ALA A 15 13.60 18.87 10.94
N MET A 16 13.18 18.64 12.18
CA MET A 16 13.01 17.29 12.71
C MET A 16 11.77 16.70 12.02
N ALA A 17 11.96 15.76 11.09
CA ALA A 17 10.84 15.00 10.54
C ALA A 17 10.22 14.19 11.69
N ALA A 18 8.99 14.51 12.06
CA ALA A 18 8.21 13.67 12.93
C ALA A 18 7.92 12.37 12.17
N THR A 19 8.46 11.25 12.63
CA THR A 19 8.01 9.93 12.20
C THR A 19 6.60 9.76 12.77
N ALA A 20 5.58 9.79 11.93
CA ALA A 20 4.27 9.30 12.33
C ALA A 20 4.44 7.80 12.66
N ASP A 21 3.89 7.35 13.79
CA ASP A 21 3.86 5.93 14.10
C ASP A 21 3.03 5.19 13.03
N GLU A 22 3.43 3.95 12.72
CA GLU A 22 2.68 3.09 11.80
C GLU A 22 1.22 2.93 12.28
N THR A 23 0.26 3.14 11.39
CA THR A 23 -1.16 2.95 11.68
C THR A 23 -1.45 1.46 11.71
N ALA A 24 -1.81 0.91 12.87
CA ALA A 24 -2.12 -0.52 12.98
C ALA A 24 -3.37 -0.89 12.15
N PRO A 25 -3.51 -2.16 11.70
CA PRO A 25 -4.64 -2.60 10.88
C PRO A 25 -6.03 -2.27 11.44
N ALA A 26 -6.21 -2.36 12.76
CA ALA A 26 -7.48 -2.08 13.42
C ALA A 26 -7.78 -0.57 13.54
N ASP A 27 -6.77 0.28 13.36
CA ASP A 27 -6.87 1.74 13.50
C ASP A 27 -7.02 2.44 12.15
N VAL A 28 -7.01 1.70 11.02
CA VAL A 28 -7.23 2.27 9.70
C VAL A 28 -8.66 2.79 9.57
N VAL A 29 -8.79 4.11 9.48
CA VAL A 29 -10.07 4.78 9.27
C VAL A 29 -10.34 4.90 7.78
N ASN A 30 -11.32 4.11 7.31
CA ASN A 30 -11.89 4.27 5.98
C ASN A 30 -13.17 5.11 6.07
N ALA A 31 -13.18 6.28 5.44
CA ALA A 31 -14.34 7.14 5.29
C ALA A 31 -14.85 7.06 3.86
N ASP A 32 -15.94 6.31 3.63
CA ASP A 32 -16.63 6.21 2.34
C ASP A 32 -15.72 5.83 1.15
N GLY A 33 -14.80 4.88 1.36
CA GLY A 33 -13.86 4.40 0.35
C GLY A 33 -12.56 5.19 0.27
N ILE A 34 -12.24 5.96 1.31
CA ILE A 34 -11.07 6.83 1.37
C ILE A 34 -10.29 6.56 2.65
N VAL A 35 -8.99 6.27 2.49
CA VAL A 35 -8.01 6.26 3.59
C VAL A 35 -6.98 7.35 3.31
N GLU A 36 -7.23 8.53 3.89
CA GLU A 36 -6.48 9.77 3.61
C GLU A 36 -5.03 9.70 4.08
N GLN A 37 -4.79 9.12 5.25
CA GLN A 37 -3.47 9.11 5.86
C GLN A 37 -2.65 7.93 5.35
N SER A 38 -1.39 8.18 5.03
CA SER A 38 -0.41 7.11 4.80
C SER A 38 -0.33 6.22 6.04
N LEU A 39 -0.19 4.91 5.82
CA LEU A 39 -0.09 3.94 6.91
C LEU A 39 1.25 4.05 7.67
N THR A 40 2.28 4.63 7.06
CA THR A 40 3.63 4.75 7.67
C THR A 40 4.15 6.18 7.71
N GLY A 41 3.58 7.10 6.92
CA GLY A 41 4.15 8.44 6.71
C GLY A 41 5.45 8.44 5.91
N VAL A 42 5.91 7.28 5.43
CA VAL A 42 7.09 7.11 4.59
C VAL A 42 6.65 6.96 3.13
N PRO A 43 7.28 7.68 2.17
CA PRO A 43 6.95 7.52 0.76
C PRO A 43 7.13 6.07 0.29
N GLY A 44 6.17 5.56 -0.48
CA GLY A 44 6.25 4.22 -1.07
C GLY A 44 7.31 4.11 -2.17
N ASP A 45 7.92 2.93 -2.28
CA ASP A 45 8.84 2.55 -3.34
C ASP A 45 8.10 1.81 -4.48
N PRO A 46 7.92 2.42 -5.66
CA PRO A 46 7.21 1.78 -6.77
C PRO A 46 7.94 0.57 -7.35
N GLU A 47 9.28 0.49 -7.26
CA GLU A 47 10.02 -0.68 -7.72
C GLU A 47 9.76 -1.87 -6.80
N ASN A 48 9.76 -1.63 -5.48
CA ASN A 48 9.38 -2.66 -4.51
C ASN A 48 7.89 -3.05 -4.63
N GLY A 49 7.00 -2.09 -4.90
CA GLY A 49 5.59 -2.34 -5.19
C GLY A 49 5.39 -3.32 -6.34
N ALA A 50 6.13 -3.14 -7.44
CA ALA A 50 6.13 -4.06 -8.58
C ALA A 50 6.58 -5.48 -8.17
N VAL A 51 7.59 -5.59 -7.30
CA VAL A 51 8.07 -6.88 -6.78
C VAL A 51 7.00 -7.55 -5.93
N ILE A 52 6.34 -6.81 -5.01
CA ILE A 52 5.28 -7.33 -4.14
C ILE A 52 4.12 -7.89 -4.96
N MET A 53 3.68 -7.15 -5.99
CA MET A 53 2.56 -7.56 -6.85
C MET A 53 2.83 -8.87 -7.61
N LYS A 54 4.08 -9.15 -7.98
CA LYS A 54 4.49 -10.39 -8.66
C LYS A 54 4.87 -11.53 -7.71
N THR A 55 5.07 -11.23 -6.42
CA THR A 55 5.55 -12.21 -5.44
C THR A 55 4.39 -13.05 -4.91
N LYS A 56 4.40 -14.36 -5.22
CA LYS A 56 3.32 -15.31 -4.86
C LYS A 56 3.06 -15.44 -3.36
N SER A 57 4.09 -15.26 -2.53
CA SER A 57 4.00 -15.34 -1.08
C SER A 57 3.72 -14.00 -0.40
N ALA A 58 3.51 -12.93 -1.18
CA ALA A 58 3.20 -11.59 -0.70
C ALA A 58 1.90 -11.11 -1.36
N GLY A 59 1.95 -10.09 -2.23
CA GLY A 59 0.75 -9.52 -2.84
C GLY A 59 0.05 -10.48 -3.80
N ASN A 60 0.83 -11.23 -4.59
CA ASN A 60 0.34 -12.18 -5.60
C ASN A 60 -0.76 -11.59 -6.52
N CYS A 61 -0.76 -10.27 -6.73
CA CYS A 61 -1.84 -9.54 -7.41
C CYS A 61 -2.04 -10.05 -8.84
N ILE A 62 -0.94 -10.42 -9.51
CA ILE A 62 -0.98 -10.94 -10.88
C ILE A 62 -1.70 -12.29 -11.02
N SER A 63 -1.99 -13.01 -9.93
CA SER A 63 -2.82 -14.22 -10.00
C SER A 63 -4.26 -13.90 -10.41
N CYS A 64 -4.69 -12.66 -10.22
CA CYS A 64 -6.05 -12.21 -10.52
C CYS A 64 -6.08 -11.10 -11.57
N HIS A 65 -5.06 -10.25 -11.63
CA HIS A 65 -5.03 -9.05 -12.47
C HIS A 65 -3.95 -9.13 -13.55
N GLU A 66 -4.26 -8.58 -14.72
CA GLU A 66 -3.27 -8.29 -15.75
C GLU A 66 -2.70 -6.88 -15.55
N VAL A 67 -1.37 -6.76 -15.69
CA VAL A 67 -0.64 -5.48 -15.67
C VAL A 67 0.46 -5.53 -16.74
N THR A 68 0.35 -4.72 -17.79
CA THR A 68 1.29 -4.77 -18.93
C THR A 68 2.71 -4.41 -18.50
N ALA A 69 2.87 -3.49 -17.55
CA ALA A 69 4.18 -3.11 -17.00
C ALA A 69 4.90 -4.27 -16.28
N LEU A 70 4.17 -5.31 -15.87
CA LEU A 70 4.68 -6.47 -15.14
C LEU A 70 4.79 -7.74 -16.00
N LYS A 71 4.74 -7.61 -17.34
CA LYS A 71 4.74 -8.74 -18.28
C LYS A 71 5.99 -9.63 -18.24
N ASP A 72 7.03 -9.24 -17.49
CA ASP A 72 8.17 -10.10 -17.19
C ASP A 72 7.78 -11.27 -16.27
N ALA A 73 6.73 -11.11 -15.45
CA ALA A 73 6.04 -12.23 -14.85
C ALA A 73 5.00 -12.82 -15.81
N GLN A 74 5.04 -14.14 -15.97
CA GLN A 74 4.17 -14.86 -16.89
C GLN A 74 2.84 -15.27 -16.23
N TRP A 75 1.82 -15.46 -17.07
CA TRP A 75 0.52 -16.03 -16.71
C TRP A 75 -0.30 -15.19 -15.73
N HIS A 76 -0.56 -13.94 -16.11
CA HIS A 76 -1.50 -13.10 -15.39
C HIS A 76 -2.92 -13.68 -15.44
N GLY A 77 -3.64 -13.55 -14.33
CA GLY A 77 -5.05 -13.94 -14.22
C GLY A 77 -5.99 -12.90 -14.83
N ASN A 78 -7.26 -13.29 -14.93
CA ASN A 78 -8.34 -12.49 -15.51
C ASN A 78 -9.59 -12.43 -14.60
N ILE A 79 -9.40 -12.62 -13.29
CA ILE A 79 -10.48 -12.56 -12.30
C ILE A 79 -10.81 -11.11 -11.96
N GLY A 80 -9.78 -10.30 -11.72
CA GLY A 80 -9.91 -8.86 -11.53
C GLY A 80 -9.73 -8.10 -12.85
N PRO A 81 -10.12 -6.82 -12.89
CA PRO A 81 -9.88 -5.98 -14.07
C PRO A 81 -8.38 -5.77 -14.31
N VAL A 82 -8.03 -5.41 -15.55
CA VAL A 82 -6.68 -4.95 -15.91
C VAL A 82 -6.32 -3.72 -15.06
N LEU A 83 -5.10 -3.68 -14.51
CA LEU A 83 -4.65 -2.57 -13.65
C LEU A 83 -3.89 -1.47 -14.40
N ASP A 84 -3.65 -1.64 -15.70
CA ASP A 84 -3.22 -0.55 -16.56
C ASP A 84 -4.24 0.60 -16.47
N GLY A 85 -3.77 1.84 -16.33
CA GLY A 85 -4.61 3.02 -16.09
C GLY A 85 -5.17 3.17 -14.67
N ALA A 86 -4.79 2.31 -13.72
CA ALA A 86 -5.25 2.44 -12.33
C ALA A 86 -4.90 3.80 -11.71
N GLY A 87 -3.73 4.36 -12.04
CA GLY A 87 -3.28 5.66 -11.57
C GLY A 87 -4.01 6.87 -12.18
N ASP A 88 -4.87 6.65 -13.18
CA ASP A 88 -5.80 7.67 -13.69
C ASP A 88 -7.21 7.50 -13.15
N ARG A 89 -7.59 6.26 -12.81
CA ARG A 89 -8.95 5.92 -12.34
C ARG A 89 -9.13 6.12 -10.84
N TRP A 90 -8.06 6.01 -10.07
CA TRP A 90 -8.11 6.04 -8.62
C TRP A 90 -7.08 7.01 -8.07
N GLU A 91 -7.51 7.80 -7.09
CA GLU A 91 -6.63 8.62 -6.28
C GLU A 91 -5.88 7.75 -5.26
N GLU A 92 -4.75 8.25 -4.76
CA GLU A 92 -3.89 7.54 -3.80
C GLU A 92 -4.66 7.03 -2.58
N ALA A 93 -5.51 7.88 -1.98
CA ALA A 93 -6.30 7.54 -0.80
C ALA A 93 -7.38 6.47 -1.09
N GLN A 94 -7.87 6.39 -2.32
CA GLN A 94 -8.79 5.34 -2.77
C GLN A 94 -8.06 4.02 -2.97
N LEU A 95 -6.88 4.04 -3.60
CA LEU A 95 -6.04 2.85 -3.73
C LEU A 95 -5.67 2.27 -2.36
N ARG A 96 -5.38 3.14 -1.38
CA ARG A 96 -5.15 2.74 0.00
C ARG A 96 -6.36 2.03 0.60
N ALA A 97 -7.55 2.61 0.49
CA ALA A 97 -8.79 1.98 0.94
C ALA A 97 -9.04 0.61 0.30
N ILE A 98 -8.80 0.48 -1.00
CA ILE A 98 -8.95 -0.78 -1.74
C ILE A 98 -7.98 -1.85 -1.24
N LEU A 99 -6.72 -1.51 -1.00
CA LEU A 99 -5.71 -2.48 -0.55
C LEU A 99 -5.87 -2.86 0.92
N THR A 100 -6.23 -1.90 1.79
CA THR A 100 -6.38 -2.18 3.23
C THR A 100 -7.61 -3.05 3.49
N ASP A 101 -8.77 -2.68 2.95
CA ASP A 101 -9.99 -3.46 3.06
C ASP A 101 -10.86 -3.37 1.80
N ALA A 102 -10.53 -4.17 0.79
CA ALA A 102 -11.24 -4.22 -0.48
C ALA A 102 -12.76 -4.43 -0.34
N LYS A 103 -13.22 -5.15 0.69
CA LYS A 103 -14.65 -5.42 0.92
C LYS A 103 -15.40 -4.18 1.38
N SER A 104 -14.73 -3.24 2.05
CA SER A 104 -15.33 -1.97 2.45
C SER A 104 -15.65 -1.08 1.25
N VAL A 105 -14.85 -1.18 0.17
CA VAL A 105 -15.04 -0.45 -1.08
C VAL A 105 -15.93 -1.23 -2.06
N PHE A 106 -15.75 -2.54 -2.12
CA PHE A 106 -16.42 -3.46 -3.03
C PHE A 106 -17.01 -4.64 -2.23
N PRO A 107 -18.26 -4.54 -1.72
CA PRO A 107 -18.84 -5.49 -0.76
C PRO A 107 -18.76 -6.99 -1.14
N ASP A 108 -18.89 -7.30 -2.43
CA ASP A 108 -18.89 -8.68 -2.94
C ASP A 108 -17.55 -9.10 -3.55
N SER A 109 -16.48 -8.32 -3.34
CA SER A 109 -15.21 -8.57 -4.01
C SER A 109 -14.50 -9.81 -3.51
N MET A 110 -13.96 -10.60 -4.45
CA MET A 110 -13.06 -11.70 -4.18
C MET A 110 -11.65 -11.25 -3.78
N MET A 111 -11.26 -10.00 -4.09
CA MET A 111 -9.92 -9.45 -3.81
C MET A 111 -9.65 -9.45 -2.29
N PRO A 112 -8.58 -10.09 -1.79
CA PRO A 112 -8.28 -10.11 -0.35
C PRO A 112 -8.13 -8.70 0.24
N SER A 113 -8.51 -8.55 1.52
CA SER A 113 -8.18 -7.35 2.32
C SER A 113 -6.76 -7.55 2.87
N TYR A 114 -5.78 -6.81 2.38
CA TYR A 114 -4.37 -7.10 2.64
C TYR A 114 -3.88 -6.59 4.00
N TYR A 115 -4.55 -5.59 4.56
CA TYR A 115 -4.19 -4.97 5.84
C TYR A 115 -5.27 -5.21 6.91
N LYS A 116 -5.68 -6.48 7.06
CA LYS A 116 -6.70 -6.93 8.03
C LYS A 116 -6.19 -8.11 8.84
N VAL A 117 -6.54 -8.16 10.13
CA VAL A 117 -6.05 -9.17 11.09
C VAL A 117 -7.16 -9.98 11.77
N ASP A 118 -8.43 -9.66 11.53
CA ASP A 118 -9.57 -10.32 12.15
C ASP A 118 -10.75 -10.54 11.19
N GLY A 119 -11.88 -11.04 11.71
CA GLY A 119 -13.09 -11.27 10.93
C GLY A 119 -13.01 -12.45 9.95
N PHE A 120 -11.97 -13.28 10.04
CA PHE A 120 -11.79 -14.44 9.18
C PHE A 120 -12.54 -15.68 9.69
N THR A 121 -13.07 -16.49 8.78
CA THR A 121 -13.60 -17.81 9.11
C THR A 121 -12.50 -18.86 8.97
N ARG A 122 -12.05 -19.42 10.10
CA ARG A 122 -11.02 -20.48 10.17
C ARG A 122 -9.70 -20.09 9.45
N PRO A 123 -9.06 -18.98 9.84
CA PRO A 123 -7.77 -18.59 9.27
C PRO A 123 -6.72 -19.68 9.53
N GLY A 124 -5.79 -19.84 8.59
CA GLY A 124 -4.72 -20.82 8.65
C GLY A 124 -3.36 -20.20 8.95
N ASP A 125 -2.44 -21.00 9.48
CA ASP A 125 -1.01 -20.71 9.49
C ASP A 125 -0.46 -20.91 8.08
N ALA A 126 -0.47 -19.82 7.31
CA ALA A 126 -0.19 -19.79 5.88
C ALA A 126 -0.94 -20.92 5.14
N PHE A 127 -0.21 -21.77 4.41
CA PHE A 127 -0.77 -22.87 3.62
C PHE A 127 -0.59 -24.24 4.29
N THR A 128 -0.36 -24.30 5.61
CA THR A 128 -0.07 -25.56 6.33
C THR A 128 -1.31 -26.41 6.63
N GLY A 129 -2.51 -25.83 6.51
CA GLY A 129 -3.77 -26.45 6.93
C GLY A 129 -3.98 -26.48 8.45
N LYS A 130 -3.10 -25.82 9.23
CA LYS A 130 -3.21 -25.69 10.69
C LYS A 130 -3.72 -24.30 11.06
N ALA A 131 -4.26 -24.16 12.27
CA ALA A 131 -4.60 -22.85 12.82
C ALA A 131 -3.32 -22.08 13.24
N PRO A 132 -3.33 -20.74 13.19
CA PRO A 132 -2.26 -19.90 13.72
C PRO A 132 -1.97 -20.19 15.19
N SER A 133 -0.70 -20.08 15.59
CA SER A 133 -0.27 -20.26 16.98
C SER A 133 -0.40 -18.99 17.83
N GLY A 134 -0.67 -17.84 17.21
CA GLY A 134 -0.77 -16.53 17.86
C GLY A 134 -1.68 -15.57 17.08
N PRO A 135 -1.59 -14.25 17.34
CA PRO A 135 -2.26 -13.23 16.56
C PRO A 135 -1.95 -13.37 15.07
N LEU A 136 -2.91 -12.99 14.23
CA LEU A 136 -2.69 -12.92 12.80
C LEU A 136 -1.99 -11.63 12.45
N GLU A 137 -0.98 -11.76 11.60
CA GLU A 137 -0.40 -10.63 10.88
C GLU A 137 -1.23 -10.34 9.62
N PRO A 138 -1.26 -9.08 9.14
CA PRO A 138 -1.86 -8.77 7.85
C PRO A 138 -1.08 -9.46 6.72
N LEU A 139 -1.73 -9.63 5.56
CA LEU A 139 -1.11 -10.27 4.39
C LEU A 139 0.07 -9.45 3.84
N LEU A 140 -0.02 -8.12 3.95
CA LEU A 140 1.06 -7.18 3.69
C LEU A 140 1.22 -6.27 4.91
N ASN A 141 2.43 -5.83 5.22
CA ASN A 141 2.63 -4.79 6.23
C ASN A 141 2.29 -3.40 5.66
N ALA A 142 2.28 -2.36 6.50
CA ALA A 142 1.90 -1.01 6.10
C ALA A 142 2.76 -0.47 4.95
N GLN A 143 4.08 -0.63 5.05
CA GLN A 143 4.99 -0.11 4.02
C GLN A 143 4.81 -0.85 2.69
N GLN A 144 4.58 -2.15 2.71
CA GLN A 144 4.30 -2.93 1.52
C GLN A 144 3.02 -2.46 0.81
N ILE A 145 2.01 -2.02 1.57
CA ILE A 145 0.80 -1.40 1.00
C ILE A 145 1.18 -0.08 0.30
N GLU A 146 1.92 0.81 0.98
CA GLU A 146 2.36 2.09 0.41
C GLU A 146 3.22 1.92 -0.85
N ASP A 147 4.10 0.92 -0.87
CA ASP A 147 4.94 0.58 -2.04
C ASP A 147 4.07 0.12 -3.23
N VAL A 148 3.06 -0.73 -2.98
CA VAL A 148 2.12 -1.16 -4.03
C VAL A 148 1.30 0.02 -4.54
N ILE A 149 0.84 0.92 -3.68
CA ILE A 149 0.13 2.14 -4.08
C ILE A 149 1.03 3.01 -4.97
N ALA A 150 2.27 3.23 -4.56
CA ALA A 150 3.24 4.00 -5.33
C ALA A 150 3.43 3.41 -6.74
N PHE A 151 3.51 2.08 -6.87
CA PHE A 151 3.56 1.43 -8.18
C PHE A 151 2.26 1.63 -8.99
N LEU A 152 1.09 1.43 -8.36
CA LEU A 152 -0.22 1.56 -9.03
C LEU A 152 -0.46 2.98 -9.57
N LEU A 153 0.00 4.01 -8.85
CA LEU A 153 -0.07 5.40 -9.31
C LEU A 153 0.77 5.68 -10.57
N THR A 154 1.77 4.85 -10.85
CA THR A 154 2.54 4.94 -12.12
C THR A 154 1.84 4.25 -13.29
N GLN A 155 0.79 3.44 -13.03
CA GLN A 155 0.02 2.74 -14.07
C GLN A 155 -1.00 3.69 -14.70
N LYS A 156 -0.53 4.57 -15.58
CA LYS A 156 -1.37 5.52 -16.32
C LYS A 156 -1.55 5.11 -17.77
N GLU A 157 -2.66 5.47 -18.37
CA GLU A 157 -2.91 5.35 -19.79
C GLU A 157 -1.98 6.30 -20.55
N SER A 158 -1.37 5.78 -21.62
CA SER A 158 -0.46 6.51 -22.52
C SER A 158 -1.17 6.98 -23.78
#